data_AF-A0A841JUZ9-F1
#
_entry.id   AF-A0A841JUZ9-F1
#
_cell.length_a   1.000
_cell.length_b   1.000
_cell.length_c   1.000
_cell.angle_alpha   90.00
_cell.angle_beta   90.00
_cell.angle_gamma   90.00
#
_symmetry.space_group_name_H-M   'P 1'
#
loop_
_entity.id
_entity.type
_entity.pdbx_description
1 polymer ?
#
loop_
_entity_poly.entity_id
_entity_poly.type
_entity_poly.pdbx_seq_one_letter_code
_entity_poly.pdbx_strand_id
1 'polypeptide(L)'
;MKHGIDPSLAIEAKAITALAFRNGPIEDLHAGNACAVCAGKPEFSHVSDEEMKRIMKAAVNAMYRLLWQRDHDPEAYLKSLALGERYTLRWDDPEIETPRPR
;
A
#
# COMPACT_ATOMS: atom_id res chain seq x y z
N MET A 1 4.89 -24.20 11.11
CA MET A 1 3.85 -23.83 12.10
C MET A 1 2.98 -22.77 11.47
N LYS A 2 1.64 -22.95 11.39
CA LYS A 2 0.75 -21.84 11.03
C LYS A 2 0.66 -20.94 12.27
N HIS A 3 1.57 -20.00 12.40
CA HIS A 3 1.35 -18.91 13.35
C HIS A 3 0.08 -18.18 12.87
N GLY A 4 -0.92 -18.09 13.74
CA GLY A 4 -2.10 -17.27 13.49
C GLY A 4 -1.68 -15.85 13.16
N ILE A 5 -2.50 -15.14 12.39
CA ILE A 5 -2.27 -13.72 12.10
C ILE A 5 -2.27 -12.98 13.45
N ASP A 6 -1.20 -12.24 13.73
CA ASP A 6 -1.14 -11.31 14.85
C ASP A 6 -2.15 -10.16 14.59
N PRO A 7 -3.19 -10.01 15.42
CA PRO A 7 -4.22 -9.01 15.19
C PRO A 7 -3.70 -7.58 15.22
N SER A 8 -2.71 -7.29 16.07
CA SER A 8 -2.13 -5.96 16.24
C SER A 8 -1.32 -5.58 15.01
N LEU A 9 -0.45 -6.48 14.53
CA LEU A 9 0.29 -6.27 13.29
C LEU A 9 -0.64 -6.18 12.07
N ALA A 10 -1.75 -6.92 12.06
CA ALA A 10 -2.73 -6.81 10.98
C ALA A 10 -3.45 -5.45 10.97
N ILE A 11 -3.74 -4.87 12.14
CA ILE A 11 -4.30 -3.52 12.26
C ILE A 11 -3.27 -2.49 11.78
N GLU A 12 -2.04 -2.57 12.26
CA GLU A 12 -0.95 -1.68 11.86
C GLU A 12 -0.71 -1.73 10.35
N ALA A 13 -0.60 -2.92 9.76
CA ALA A 13 -0.41 -3.11 8.32
C ALA A 13 -1.55 -2.48 7.50
N LYS A 14 -2.80 -2.63 7.95
CA LYS A 14 -3.96 -2.00 7.31
C LYS A 14 -3.89 -0.47 7.41
N ALA A 15 -3.54 0.06 8.58
CA ALA A 15 -3.44 1.49 8.82
C ALA A 15 -2.34 2.14 7.97
N ILE A 16 -1.13 1.56 7.96
CA ILE A 16 -0.01 2.06 7.15
C ILE A 16 -0.37 2.00 5.66
N THR A 17 -0.93 0.88 5.19
CA THR A 17 -1.35 0.76 3.78
C THR A 17 -2.39 1.81 3.41
N ALA A 18 -3.35 2.08 4.31
CA ALA A 18 -4.35 3.11 4.06
C ALA A 18 -3.72 4.51 3.96
N LEU A 19 -2.86 4.87 4.92
CA LEU A 19 -2.23 6.18 5.01
C LEU A 19 -1.19 6.44 3.92
N ALA A 20 -0.36 5.45 3.60
CA ALA A 20 0.78 5.61 2.70
C ALA A 20 0.47 5.31 1.23
N PHE A 21 -0.61 4.57 0.96
CA PHE A 21 -0.90 4.10 -0.40
C PHE A 21 -2.34 4.34 -0.81
N ARG A 22 -3.33 3.90 -0.02
CA ARG A 22 -4.75 4.02 -0.42
C ARG A 22 -5.19 5.48 -0.52
N ASN A 23 -4.91 6.28 0.50
CA ASN A 23 -5.32 7.68 0.61
C ASN A 23 -4.40 8.61 -0.22
N GLY A 24 -4.12 8.22 -1.44
CA GLY A 24 -3.28 8.94 -2.40
C GLY A 24 -3.84 8.84 -3.80
N PRO A 25 -3.02 9.02 -4.85
CA PRO A 25 -3.48 9.08 -6.24
C PRO A 25 -4.29 7.87 -6.73
N ILE A 26 -4.12 6.70 -6.11
CA ILE A 26 -4.90 5.51 -6.47
C ILE A 26 -6.39 5.64 -6.07
N GLU A 27 -6.70 6.42 -5.03
CA GLU A 27 -8.09 6.74 -4.68
C GLU A 27 -8.70 7.64 -5.75
N ASP A 28 -7.96 8.61 -6.28
CA ASP A 28 -8.47 9.48 -7.35
C ASP A 28 -8.82 8.67 -8.61
N LEU A 29 -8.06 7.61 -8.91
CA LEU A 29 -8.35 6.68 -10.00
C LEU A 29 -9.54 5.75 -9.71
N HIS A 30 -9.85 5.51 -8.44
CA HIS A 30 -10.98 4.69 -8.01
C HIS A 30 -12.26 5.51 -7.87
N ALA A 31 -12.13 6.76 -7.45
CA ALA A 31 -13.23 7.69 -7.32
C ALA A 31 -13.94 7.92 -8.65
N GLY A 32 -15.23 8.29 -8.58
CA GLY A 32 -16.07 8.53 -9.75
C GLY A 32 -17.03 7.38 -10.07
N ASN A 33 -17.80 7.55 -11.14
CA ASN A 33 -18.81 6.57 -11.56
C ASN A 33 -18.20 5.54 -12.51
N ALA A 34 -18.66 4.28 -12.41
CA ALA A 34 -18.29 3.26 -13.39
C ALA A 34 -18.93 3.60 -14.75
N CYS A 35 -18.13 3.67 -15.81
CA CYS A 35 -18.62 3.82 -17.17
C CYS A 35 -17.82 2.93 -18.14
N ALA A 36 -18.48 1.90 -18.68
CA ALA A 36 -17.86 0.92 -19.57
C ALA A 36 -17.36 1.49 -20.92
N VAL A 37 -17.82 2.68 -21.30
CA VAL A 37 -17.49 3.33 -22.58
C VAL A 37 -16.65 4.60 -22.43
N CYS A 38 -16.40 5.05 -21.20
CA CYS A 38 -15.75 6.34 -20.91
C CYS A 38 -14.27 6.18 -20.53
N ALA A 39 -13.61 5.12 -21.01
CA ALA A 39 -12.23 4.82 -20.66
C ALA A 39 -11.30 6.02 -20.90
N GLY A 40 -10.42 6.32 -19.93
CA GLY A 40 -9.42 7.38 -20.03
C GLY A 40 -9.89 8.79 -19.66
N LYS A 41 -11.17 8.97 -19.30
CA LYS A 41 -11.69 10.26 -18.83
C LYS A 41 -11.57 10.39 -17.30
N PRO A 42 -10.93 11.45 -16.75
CA PRO A 42 -10.65 11.57 -15.32
C PRO A 42 -11.88 11.54 -14.40
N GLU A 43 -13.06 11.91 -14.91
CA GLU A 43 -14.31 11.98 -14.14
C GLU A 43 -15.00 10.62 -13.91
N PHE A 44 -14.48 9.55 -14.50
CA PHE A 44 -14.97 8.19 -14.33
C PHE A 44 -13.95 7.34 -13.59
N SER A 45 -14.45 6.37 -12.83
CA SER A 45 -13.61 5.40 -12.12
C SER A 45 -12.86 4.51 -13.12
N HIS A 46 -11.55 4.38 -12.94
CA HIS A 46 -10.66 3.53 -13.76
C HIS A 46 -10.24 2.25 -13.04
N VAL A 47 -10.47 2.18 -11.73
CA VAL A 47 -10.21 1.01 -10.90
C VAL A 47 -11.53 0.61 -10.27
N SER A 48 -12.06 -0.57 -10.58
CA SER A 48 -13.28 -1.06 -9.95
C SER A 48 -13.09 -1.37 -8.46
N ASP A 49 -14.18 -1.44 -7.69
CA ASP A 49 -14.15 -1.86 -6.28
C ASP A 49 -13.44 -3.20 -6.07
N GLU A 50 -13.67 -4.18 -6.94
CA GLU A 50 -13.04 -5.50 -6.84
C GLU A 50 -11.55 -5.49 -7.22
N GLU A 51 -11.14 -4.63 -8.16
CA GLU A 51 -9.71 -4.40 -8.43
C GLU A 51 -9.04 -3.71 -7.25
N MET A 52 -9.64 -2.64 -6.76
CA MET A 52 -9.14 -1.89 -5.62
C MET A 52 -9.01 -2.78 -4.38
N LYS A 53 -10.02 -3.59 -4.08
CA LYS A 53 -9.99 -4.56 -2.98
C LYS A 53 -8.86 -5.59 -3.13
N ARG A 54 -8.63 -6.11 -4.33
CA ARG A 54 -7.52 -7.03 -4.62
C ARG A 54 -6.16 -6.35 -4.43
N ILE A 55 -5.99 -5.14 -4.95
CA ILE A 55 -4.77 -4.35 -4.82
C ILE A 55 -4.48 -4.08 -3.33
N MET A 56 -5.46 -3.57 -2.58
CA MET A 56 -5.32 -3.31 -1.15
C MET A 56 -5.01 -4.58 -0.35
N LYS A 57 -5.67 -5.71 -0.68
CA LYS A 57 -5.40 -6.97 0.01
C LYS A 57 -3.96 -7.45 -0.22
N ALA A 58 -3.44 -7.31 -1.44
CA ALA A 58 -2.05 -7.64 -1.74
C ALA A 58 -1.07 -6.73 -0.97
N ALA A 59 -1.33 -5.42 -0.95
CA ALA A 59 -0.51 -4.44 -0.22
C ALA A 59 -0.50 -4.71 1.30
N VAL A 60 -1.67 -4.94 1.91
CA VAL A 60 -1.79 -5.27 3.34
C VAL A 60 -1.05 -6.56 3.69
N ASN A 61 -1.16 -7.60 2.85
CA ASN A 61 -0.44 -8.86 3.08
C ASN A 61 1.09 -8.66 3.03
N ALA A 62 1.57 -7.85 2.08
CA ALA A 62 2.99 -7.54 1.97
C ALA A 62 3.49 -6.70 3.15
N MET A 63 2.73 -5.66 3.54
CA MET A 63 3.06 -4.82 4.70
C MET A 63 3.09 -5.64 6.00
N TYR A 64 2.09 -6.49 6.23
CA TYR A 64 2.07 -7.39 7.38
C TYR A 64 3.32 -8.29 7.41
N ARG A 65 3.68 -8.89 6.27
CA ARG A 65 4.89 -9.73 6.17
C ARG A 65 6.15 -8.95 6.52
N LEU A 66 6.29 -7.73 6.02
CA LEU A 66 7.46 -6.88 6.29
C LEU A 66 7.55 -6.47 7.76
N LEU A 67 6.43 -6.06 8.39
CA LEU A 67 6.38 -5.75 9.82
C LEU A 67 6.71 -6.98 10.67
N TRP A 68 6.13 -8.13 10.34
CA TRP A 68 6.43 -9.37 11.04
C TRP A 68 7.92 -9.75 10.90
N GLN A 69 8.50 -9.64 9.71
CA GLN A 69 9.93 -9.88 9.49
C GLN A 69 10.79 -8.89 10.29
N ARG A 70 10.45 -7.60 10.34
CA ARG A 70 11.16 -6.59 11.13
C ARG A 70 11.29 -7.03 12.60
N ASP A 71 10.21 -7.58 13.18
CA ASP A 71 10.14 -7.88 14.61
C ASP A 71 10.62 -9.31 14.95
N HIS A 72 10.56 -10.25 14.00
CA HIS A 72 10.81 -11.68 14.27
C HIS A 72 11.89 -12.33 13.40
N ASP A 73 12.26 -11.73 12.26
CA ASP A 73 13.29 -12.22 11.34
C ASP A 73 14.03 -11.05 10.64
N PRO A 74 14.92 -10.34 11.36
CA PRO A 74 15.59 -9.15 10.84
C PRO A 74 16.45 -9.44 9.60
N GLU A 75 17.00 -10.64 9.47
CA GLU A 75 17.78 -11.03 8.29
C GLU A 75 16.89 -11.08 7.04
N ALA A 76 15.71 -11.72 7.13
CA ALA A 76 14.76 -11.75 6.02
C ALA A 76 14.17 -10.36 5.72
N TYR A 77 14.01 -9.51 6.74
CA TYR A 77 13.61 -8.12 6.57
C TYR A 77 14.65 -7.33 5.74
N LEU A 78 15.93 -7.39 6.13
CA LEU A 78 17.02 -6.72 5.41
C LEU A 78 17.15 -7.21 3.96
N LYS A 79 17.01 -8.52 3.72
CA LYS A 79 16.98 -9.07 2.35
C LYS A 79 15.80 -8.52 1.54
N SER A 80 14.63 -8.36 2.18
CA SER A 80 13.45 -7.79 1.53
C SER A 80 13.66 -6.31 1.18
N LEU A 81 14.30 -5.53 2.07
CA LEU A 81 14.64 -4.13 1.81
C LEU A 81 15.68 -4.00 0.69
N ALA A 82 16.73 -4.82 0.69
CA ALA A 82 17.75 -4.80 -0.36
C ALA A 82 17.19 -5.16 -1.75
N LEU A 83 16.13 -5.98 -1.81
CA LEU A 83 15.39 -6.21 -3.04
C LEU A 83 14.53 -4.99 -3.41
N GLY A 84 13.83 -4.40 -2.44
CA GLY A 84 13.02 -3.20 -2.63
C GLY A 84 13.83 -2.03 -3.19
N GLU A 85 15.01 -1.77 -2.61
CA GLU A 85 15.94 -0.73 -3.03
C GLU A 85 16.26 -0.80 -4.52
N ARG A 86 16.46 -2.01 -5.07
CA ARG A 86 16.72 -2.22 -6.50
C ARG A 86 15.59 -1.74 -7.40
N TYR A 87 14.35 -1.82 -6.93
CA TYR A 87 13.18 -1.35 -7.68
C TYR A 87 12.96 0.16 -7.56
N THR A 88 13.45 0.77 -6.48
CA THR A 88 13.24 2.19 -6.16
C THR A 88 14.44 3.08 -6.50
N LEU A 89 15.52 2.54 -7.09
CA LEU A 89 16.74 3.29 -7.45
C LEU A 89 16.51 4.56 -8.29
N ARG A 90 15.38 4.66 -8.99
CA ARG A 90 15.04 5.79 -9.86
C ARG A 90 13.79 6.54 -9.41
N TRP A 91 13.31 6.26 -8.20
CA TRP A 91 12.18 6.97 -7.64
C TRP A 91 12.68 8.27 -7.01
N ASP A 92 11.83 9.28 -6.99
CA ASP A 92 12.14 10.54 -6.33
C ASP A 92 12.19 10.34 -4.81
N ASP A 93 13.03 11.12 -4.13
CA ASP A 93 13.11 11.15 -2.67
C ASP A 93 11.83 11.76 -2.05
N PRO A 94 11.50 11.44 -0.78
CA PRO A 94 10.35 12.02 -0.11
C PRO A 94 10.43 13.55 0.00
N GLU A 95 9.32 14.23 -0.27
CA GLU A 95 9.17 15.66 0.05
C GLU A 95 9.00 15.85 1.56
N ILE A 96 9.78 16.78 2.14
CA ILE A 96 9.70 17.08 3.57
C ILE A 96 8.55 18.08 3.80
N GLU A 97 7.37 17.58 4.17
CA GLU A 97 6.27 18.44 4.63
C GLU A 97 6.56 18.97 6.04
N THR A 98 6.41 20.28 6.24
CA THR A 98 6.35 20.85 7.60
C THR A 98 5.03 20.42 8.25
N PRO A 99 5.02 20.01 9.55
CA PRO A 99 3.79 19.57 10.19
C PRO A 99 2.72 20.67 10.14
N ARG A 100 1.58 20.38 9.53
CA ARG A 100 0.41 21.26 9.61
C ARG A 100 -0.10 21.27 11.06
N PRO A 101 -0.26 22.43 11.70
CA PRO A 101 -0.91 22.50 13.01
C PRO A 101 -2.33 21.94 12.87
N ARG A 102 -2.64 20.94 13.70
CA ARG A 102 -3.97 20.33 13.78
C ARG A 102 -4.92 21.23 14.55
#